data_AF-A0A4P5WMS0-F1
#
_entry.id   AF-A0A4P5WMS0-F1
#
_cell.length_a   1.000
_cell.length_b   1.000
_cell.length_c   1.000
_cell.angle_alpha   90.00
_cell.angle_beta   90.00
_cell.angle_gamma   90.00
#
_symmetry.space_group_name_H-M   'P 1'
#
loop_
_entity.id
_entity.type
_entity.pdbx_description
1 polymer ?
#
loop_
_entity_poly.entity_id
_entity_poly.type
_entity_poly.pdbx_seq_one_letter_code
_entity_poly.pdbx_strand_id
1 'polypeptide(L)'
;MSGPTKRTDWSIPQTLQLLPPDFEAFPALRLGFEVAASGGTCGAVLNAANEVAVERFLQGKLDFLCITRLVQDILGHHNYDSVPTLQQLTAVDNWAREEARRWKS
;
A
#
# COMPACT_ATOMS: atom_id res chain seq x y z
N MET A 1 6.10 20.68 -30.45
CA MET A 1 4.90 19.80 -30.44
C MET A 1 4.06 20.12 -29.21
N SER A 2 2.76 20.37 -29.37
CA SER A 2 1.81 20.54 -28.26
C SER A 2 1.49 19.17 -27.67
N GLY A 3 1.65 18.99 -26.35
CA GLY A 3 1.21 17.77 -25.66
C GLY A 3 -0.32 17.66 -25.58
N PRO A 4 -0.86 16.53 -25.09
CA PRO A 4 -2.32 16.28 -25.02
C PRO A 4 -3.05 17.11 -23.95
N THR A 5 -2.34 17.94 -23.20
CA THR A 5 -2.89 18.73 -22.08
C THR A 5 -2.56 20.21 -22.21
N LYS A 6 -3.41 21.04 -21.60
CA LYS A 6 -3.17 22.48 -21.50
C LYS A 6 -1.93 22.72 -20.65
N ARG A 7 -0.94 23.43 -21.21
CA ARG A 7 0.26 23.84 -20.47
C ARG A 7 -0.12 24.83 -19.38
N THR A 8 0.46 24.68 -18.19
CA THR A 8 0.32 25.65 -17.11
C THR A 8 0.77 27.02 -17.59
N ASP A 9 -0.10 28.00 -17.47
CA ASP A 9 0.19 29.40 -17.77
C ASP A 9 0.76 30.07 -16.51
N TRP A 10 2.07 30.25 -16.51
CA TRP A 10 2.79 30.85 -15.39
C TRP A 10 2.64 32.37 -15.29
N SER A 11 1.97 33.02 -16.25
CA SER A 11 1.63 34.44 -16.15
C SER A 11 0.48 34.70 -15.18
N ILE A 12 -0.32 33.67 -14.88
CA ILE A 12 -1.44 33.72 -13.94
C ILE A 12 -0.90 33.33 -12.55
N PRO A 13 -1.11 34.15 -11.50
CA PRO A 13 -0.71 33.79 -10.14
C PRO A 13 -1.28 32.43 -9.71
N GLN A 14 -0.40 31.55 -9.23
CA GLN A 14 -0.76 30.24 -8.70
C GLN A 14 -0.48 30.21 -7.20
N THR A 15 -1.27 29.45 -6.45
CA THR A 15 -0.99 29.16 -5.03
C THR A 15 -0.73 27.68 -4.87
N LEU A 16 0.40 27.32 -4.26
CA LEU A 16 0.74 25.96 -3.86
C LEU A 16 0.74 25.90 -2.34
N GLN A 17 -0.13 25.08 -1.77
CA GLN A 17 -0.17 24.81 -0.33
C GLN A 17 0.51 23.47 -0.07
N LEU A 18 1.53 23.50 0.78
CA LEU A 18 2.28 22.33 1.21
C LEU A 18 2.00 22.11 2.70
N LEU A 19 1.58 20.89 3.04
CA LEU A 19 1.22 20.49 4.39
C LEU A 19 1.99 19.22 4.76
N PRO A 20 2.42 19.06 6.02
CA PRO A 20 3.04 17.83 6.47
C PRO A 20 2.02 16.68 6.47
N PRO A 21 2.45 15.43 6.25
CA PRO A 21 1.59 14.27 6.43
C PRO A 21 1.22 14.08 7.90
N ASP A 22 -0.02 13.68 8.16
CA ASP A 22 -0.49 13.25 9.48
C ASP A 22 -0.37 11.72 9.57
N PHE A 23 0.66 11.24 10.26
CA PHE A 23 0.92 9.81 10.42
C PHE A 23 -0.01 9.10 11.40
N GLU A 24 -0.70 9.84 12.26
CA GLU A 24 -1.66 9.28 13.21
C GLU A 24 -3.02 9.07 12.53
N ALA A 25 -3.45 10.03 11.71
CA ALA A 25 -4.64 9.89 10.88
C ALA A 25 -4.45 8.90 9.73
N PHE A 26 -3.24 8.82 9.15
CA PHE A 26 -2.91 7.98 8.00
C PHE A 26 -1.73 7.03 8.26
N PRO A 27 -1.90 6.02 9.13
CA PRO A 27 -0.83 5.09 9.53
C PRO A 27 -0.24 4.28 8.35
N ALA A 28 -0.98 4.13 7.26
CA ALA A 28 -0.49 3.49 6.03
C ALA A 28 0.76 4.18 5.45
N LEU A 29 0.92 5.50 5.66
CA LEU A 29 2.12 6.23 5.23
C LEU A 29 3.37 5.73 5.95
N ARG A 30 3.28 5.57 7.28
CA ARG A 30 4.37 5.04 8.10
C ARG A 30 4.73 3.63 7.66
N LEU A 31 3.71 2.78 7.49
CA LEU A 31 3.89 1.40 7.03
C LEU A 31 4.58 1.32 5.66
N GLY A 32 4.22 2.22 4.73
CA GLY A 32 4.88 2.30 3.42
C GLY A 32 6.37 2.62 3.52
N PHE A 33 6.75 3.56 4.39
CA PHE A 33 8.17 3.87 4.64
C PHE A 33 8.91 2.70 5.28
N GLU A 34 8.30 2.03 6.26
CA GLU A 34 8.88 0.85 6.91
C GLU A 34 9.12 -0.28 5.90
N VAL A 35 8.13 -0.60 5.07
CA VAL A 35 8.25 -1.60 4.01
C VAL A 35 9.31 -1.24 2.97
N ALA A 36 9.38 0.03 2.56
CA ALA A 36 10.40 0.49 1.63
C ALA A 36 11.81 0.38 2.23
N ALA A 37 11.96 0.67 3.52
CA ALA A 37 13.24 0.54 4.22
C ALA A 37 13.65 -0.94 4.43
N SER A 38 12.70 -1.83 4.72
CA SER A 38 12.97 -3.26 4.88
C SER A 38 13.29 -3.99 3.58
N GLY A 39 12.71 -3.56 2.45
CA GLY A 39 12.91 -4.20 1.15
C GLY A 39 12.48 -5.68 1.13
N GLY A 40 13.19 -6.51 0.35
CA GLY A 40 12.94 -7.94 0.29
C GLY A 40 11.52 -8.30 -0.14
N THR A 41 10.88 -9.22 0.58
CA THR A 41 9.50 -9.67 0.34
C THR A 41 8.42 -8.69 0.81
N CYS A 42 8.76 -7.71 1.66
CA CYS A 42 7.78 -6.84 2.31
C CYS A 42 6.90 -6.07 1.30
N GLY A 43 7.48 -5.58 0.21
CA GLY A 43 6.75 -4.84 -0.82
C GLY A 43 5.65 -5.66 -1.50
N ALA A 44 5.96 -6.93 -1.83
CA ALA A 44 4.99 -7.83 -2.44
C ALA A 44 3.84 -8.15 -1.47
N VAL A 45 4.18 -8.43 -0.20
CA VAL A 45 3.17 -8.71 0.84
C VAL A 45 2.27 -7.51 1.08
N LEU A 46 2.83 -6.31 1.23
CA LEU A 46 2.06 -5.08 1.43
C LEU A 46 1.09 -4.86 0.26
N ASN A 47 1.58 -4.94 -0.98
CA ASN A 47 0.75 -4.67 -2.14
C ASN A 47 -0.39 -5.70 -2.27
N ALA A 48 -0.05 -6.98 -2.16
CA ALA A 48 -1.01 -8.09 -2.23
C ALA A 48 -2.11 -8.00 -1.16
N ALA A 49 -1.72 -7.76 0.09
CA ALA A 49 -2.65 -7.60 1.19
C ALA A 49 -3.55 -6.36 1.01
N ASN A 50 -2.97 -5.23 0.58
CA ASN A 50 -3.71 -3.99 0.37
C ASN A 50 -4.76 -4.13 -0.75
N GLU A 51 -4.42 -4.76 -1.87
CA GLU A 51 -5.38 -4.98 -2.96
C GLU A 51 -6.60 -5.78 -2.50
N VAL A 52 -6.39 -6.88 -1.76
CA VAL A 52 -7.50 -7.68 -1.22
C VAL A 52 -8.28 -6.91 -0.15
N ALA A 53 -7.61 -6.14 0.71
CA ALA A 53 -8.28 -5.34 1.73
C ALA A 53 -9.16 -4.24 1.11
N VAL A 54 -8.64 -3.52 0.11
CA VAL A 54 -9.39 -2.51 -0.64
C VAL A 54 -10.55 -3.15 -1.40
N GLU A 55 -10.36 -4.29 -2.04
CA GLU A 55 -11.45 -5.04 -2.68
C GLU A 55 -12.56 -5.37 -1.67
N ARG A 56 -12.20 -5.91 -0.49
CA ARG A 56 -13.17 -6.22 0.56
C ARG A 56 -13.90 -4.97 1.06
N PHE A 57 -13.19 -3.85 1.21
CA PHE A 57 -13.81 -2.57 1.58
C PHE A 57 -14.81 -2.10 0.52
N LEU A 58 -14.44 -2.13 -0.76
CA LEU A 58 -15.32 -1.76 -1.87
C LEU A 58 -16.56 -2.67 -1.97
N GLN A 59 -16.44 -3.92 -1.52
CA GLN A 59 -17.55 -4.88 -1.42
C GLN A 59 -18.37 -4.76 -0.12
N GLY A 60 -18.05 -3.83 0.79
CA GLY A 60 -18.71 -3.66 2.08
C GLY A 60 -18.43 -4.78 3.09
N LYS A 61 -17.33 -5.53 2.91
CA LYS A 61 -16.92 -6.67 3.75
C LYS A 61 -15.75 -6.34 4.70
N LEU A 62 -15.31 -5.09 4.73
CA LEU A 62 -14.23 -4.60 5.57
C LEU A 62 -14.42 -3.10 5.80
N ASP A 63 -14.24 -2.63 7.03
CA ASP A 63 -14.27 -1.19 7.31
C ASP A 63 -13.00 -0.50 6.80
N PHE A 64 -13.12 0.76 6.39
CA PHE A 64 -11.99 1.54 5.87
C PHE A 64 -10.77 1.55 6.82
N LEU A 65 -11.01 1.75 8.12
CA LEU A 65 -9.95 1.78 9.13
C LEU A 65 -9.30 0.41 9.38
N CYS A 66 -9.92 -0.68 8.92
CA CYS A 66 -9.35 -2.02 9.03
C CYS A 66 -8.36 -2.35 7.89
N ILE A 67 -8.33 -1.58 6.80
CA ILE A 67 -7.41 -1.84 5.68
C ILE A 67 -5.96 -1.84 6.17
N THR A 68 -5.53 -0.78 6.85
CA THR A 68 -4.14 -0.70 7.33
C THR A 68 -3.83 -1.77 8.38
N ARG A 69 -4.78 -2.08 9.27
CA ARG A 69 -4.60 -3.12 10.30
C ARG A 69 -4.40 -4.51 9.69
N LEU A 70 -5.24 -4.87 8.72
CA LEU A 70 -5.12 -6.12 7.99
C LEU A 70 -3.74 -6.24 7.32
N VAL A 71 -3.30 -5.18 6.63
CA VAL A 71 -1.99 -5.18 5.95
C VAL A 71 -0.85 -5.31 6.94
N GLN A 72 -0.91 -4.61 8.08
CA GLN A 72 0.07 -4.72 9.17
C GLN A 72 0.13 -6.14 9.74
N ASP A 73 -1.02 -6.76 9.99
CA ASP A 73 -1.08 -8.12 10.53
C ASP A 73 -0.45 -9.12 9.57
N ILE A 74 -0.77 -9.06 8.28
CA ILE A 74 -0.21 -10.00 7.29
C ILE A 74 1.29 -9.79 7.12
N LEU A 75 1.75 -8.54 7.09
CA LEU A 75 3.18 -8.23 7.12
C LEU A 75 3.84 -8.78 8.39
N GLY A 76 3.20 -8.72 9.54
CA GLY A 76 3.74 -9.25 10.79
C GLY A 76 3.91 -10.78 10.80
N HIS A 77 3.14 -11.51 9.99
CA HIS A 77 3.14 -12.98 9.96
C HIS A 77 3.90 -13.59 8.78
N HIS A 78 4.36 -12.78 7.83
CA HIS A 78 5.06 -13.31 6.64
C HIS A 78 6.47 -13.78 6.98
N ASN A 79 6.92 -14.84 6.30
CA ASN A 79 8.31 -15.26 6.37
C ASN A 79 9.16 -14.34 5.49
N TYR A 80 9.87 -13.41 6.12
CA TYR A 80 10.69 -12.41 5.44
C TYR A 80 11.89 -13.04 4.73
N ASP A 81 12.12 -12.64 3.49
CA ASP A 81 13.34 -12.90 2.73
C ASP A 81 13.87 -11.57 2.17
N SER A 82 15.14 -11.26 2.46
CA SER A 82 15.78 -10.01 2.04
C SER A 82 16.23 -10.02 0.58
N VAL A 83 16.41 -11.20 -0.03
CA VAL A 83 16.89 -11.36 -1.40
C VAL A 83 16.05 -12.40 -2.15
N PRO A 84 14.73 -12.18 -2.28
CA PRO A 84 13.85 -13.17 -2.87
C PRO A 84 14.05 -13.25 -4.39
N THR A 85 13.95 -14.46 -4.91
CA THR A 85 13.75 -14.69 -6.34
C THR A 85 12.34 -14.26 -6.77
N LEU A 86 12.14 -14.07 -8.07
CA LEU A 86 10.80 -13.77 -8.61
C LEU A 86 9.76 -14.84 -8.26
N GLN A 87 10.17 -16.11 -8.22
CA GLN A 87 9.29 -17.21 -7.84
C GLN A 87 8.85 -17.10 -6.37
N GLN A 88 9.77 -16.74 -5.47
CA GLN A 88 9.44 -16.50 -4.06
C GLN A 88 8.54 -15.28 -3.89
N LEU A 89 8.77 -14.21 -4.65
CA LEU A 89 7.89 -13.03 -4.66
C LEU A 89 6.46 -13.39 -5.12
N THR A 90 6.34 -14.24 -6.14
CA THR A 90 5.04 -14.71 -6.62
C THR A 90 4.34 -15.59 -5.57
N ALA A 91 5.10 -16.47 -4.89
CA ALA A 91 4.56 -17.32 -3.85
C ALA A 91 4.09 -16.50 -2.62
N VAL A 92 4.86 -15.49 -2.21
CA VAL A 92 4.52 -14.65 -1.06
C VAL A 92 3.36 -13.70 -1.36
N ASP A 93 3.23 -13.20 -2.60
CA ASP A 93 2.04 -12.46 -3.05
C ASP A 93 0.78 -13.33 -2.93
N ASN A 94 0.81 -14.55 -3.50
CA ASN A 94 -0.33 -15.47 -3.42
C ASN A 94 -0.72 -15.80 -1.97
N TRP A 95 0.28 -16.11 -1.13
CA TRP A 95 0.06 -16.36 0.30
C TRP A 95 -0.57 -15.14 0.99
N ALA A 96 -0.05 -13.94 0.76
CA ALA A 96 -0.59 -12.72 1.37
C ALA A 96 -2.05 -12.46 0.94
N ARG A 97 -2.39 -12.75 -0.32
CA ARG A 97 -3.79 -12.66 -0.79
C ARG A 97 -4.69 -13.68 -0.09
N GLU A 98 -4.23 -14.90 0.11
CA GLU A 98 -5.02 -15.92 0.82
C GLU A 98 -5.26 -15.53 2.28
N GLU A 99 -4.23 -15.09 2.99
CA GLU A 99 -4.35 -14.64 4.37
C GLU A 99 -5.24 -13.39 4.47
N ALA A 100 -5.14 -12.46 3.53
CA ALA A 100 -6.01 -11.28 3.47
C ALA A 100 -7.48 -11.62 3.25
N ARG A 101 -7.80 -12.70 2.52
CA ARG A 101 -9.19 -13.17 2.39
C ARG A 101 -9.70 -13.84 3.66
N ARG A 102 -8.81 -14.48 4.43
CA ARG A 102 -9.14 -15.17 5.70
C ARG A 102 -9.17 -14.26 6.91
N TRP A 103 -8.50 -13.10 6.84
CA TRP A 103 -8.39 -12.15 7.94
C TRP A 103 -9.76 -11.67 8.42
N LYS A 104 -9.97 -11.73 9.74
CA LYS A 104 -11.20 -11.30 10.42
C LYS A 104 -10.86 -10.13 11.33
N SER A 105 -11.69 -9.08 11.26
CA SER A 105 -11.64 -7.89 12.11
C SER A 105 -12.06 -8.17 13.55
#